data_AF-L2FLJ7-F1
#
_entry.id   AF-L2FLJ7-F1
#
_cell.length_a   1.000
_cell.length_b   1.000
_cell.length_c   1.000
_cell.angle_alpha   90.00
_cell.angle_beta   90.00
_cell.angle_gamma   90.00
#
_symmetry.space_group_name_H-M   'P 1'
#
loop_
_entity.id
_entity.type
_entity.pdbx_description
1 polymer ?
#
loop_
_entity_poly.entity_id
_entity_poly.type
_entity_poly.pdbx_seq_one_letter_code
_entity_poly.pdbx_strand_id
1 'polypeptide(L)'
;MACEALPLALSEQTIRQLDHHENIKKIHCIQFDERDTTARPSTLPLGSRHSSLGTLDCFPTELLLLFMEQLDFRSLSRLLRTSRKAKDTVEGLPAFAEMMQHAPDVLVGLAKTNLIRHHPASSLRCVLRSKRCASCFQFGDFLYLPTCERVCESCLMLNRSFLMTTESLARRCFSLTDEQLSEIPVMHTLPGDYGYWTSKTWSKPLRLVSVKHLKQLALRTHDSSEEKLAELMPMLTMDTDEDDFIWDVYHLRLGPPGCDLNLLGRLPHKLQHSMPTFSYRVEDAFEGMAAILMPFVSGSGADHGHFCKGCVELSNACFNTMPPVPEHLIPPELRGNQYFHIVLEAAASRPYAKTDFAEHVKHCYGVRWLLKEWEHASEGGKLS
;
A
#
# COMPACT_ATOMS: atom_id res chain seq x y z
N MET A 1 -2.98 35.60 8.39
CA MET A 1 -4.36 35.19 8.77
C MET A 1 -5.00 34.58 7.54
N ALA A 2 -4.97 33.26 7.40
CA ALA A 2 -5.65 32.60 6.29
C ALA A 2 -7.16 32.69 6.54
N CYS A 3 -7.89 33.28 5.61
CA CYS A 3 -9.35 33.25 5.62
C CYS A 3 -9.75 31.80 5.29
N GLU A 4 -10.01 30.98 6.30
CA GLU A 4 -10.54 29.63 6.09
C GLU A 4 -11.87 29.74 5.35
N ALA A 5 -11.89 29.30 4.10
CA ALA A 5 -13.09 29.36 3.28
C ALA A 5 -14.18 28.49 3.91
N LEU A 6 -15.38 29.06 4.11
CA LEU A 6 -16.53 28.34 4.65
C LEU A 6 -16.79 27.03 3.88
N PRO A 7 -17.10 25.91 4.55
CA PRO A 7 -17.34 24.62 3.92
C PRO A 7 -18.41 24.70 2.84
N LEU A 8 -18.23 23.97 1.74
CA LEU A 8 -19.23 23.86 0.69
C LEU A 8 -20.44 23.05 1.19
N ALA A 9 -21.65 23.57 0.91
CA ALA A 9 -22.89 22.81 1.05
C ALA A 9 -23.10 21.96 -0.21
N LEU A 10 -22.69 20.69 -0.17
CA LEU A 10 -22.78 19.77 -1.30
C LEU A 10 -23.92 18.76 -1.10
N SER A 11 -24.66 18.47 -2.17
CA SER A 11 -25.65 17.39 -2.19
C SER A 11 -24.98 16.01 -2.27
N GLU A 12 -25.66 14.96 -1.81
CA GLU A 12 -25.19 13.57 -1.96
C GLU A 12 -24.90 13.20 -3.43
N GLN A 13 -25.70 13.72 -4.37
CA GLN A 13 -25.48 13.50 -5.80
C GLN A 13 -24.18 14.14 -6.27
N THR A 14 -23.90 15.37 -5.83
CA THR A 14 -22.66 16.08 -6.16
C THR A 14 -21.45 15.37 -5.58
N ILE A 15 -21.53 14.89 -4.32
CA ILE A 15 -20.45 14.12 -3.69
C ILE A 15 -20.11 12.87 -4.52
N ARG A 16 -21.13 12.14 -5.01
CA ARG A 16 -20.90 10.98 -5.89
C ARG A 16 -20.26 11.34 -7.22
N GLN A 17 -20.56 12.50 -7.79
CA GLN A 17 -19.92 12.96 -9.04
C GLN A 17 -18.46 13.38 -8.84
N LEU A 18 -18.08 13.74 -7.62
CA LEU A 18 -16.72 14.11 -7.26
C LEU A 18 -15.83 12.89 -6.92
N ASP A 19 -16.42 11.70 -6.80
CA ASP A 19 -15.70 10.45 -6.54
C ASP A 19 -15.10 9.89 -7.83
N HIS A 20 -13.77 9.87 -7.91
CA HIS A 20 -13.02 9.54 -9.11
C HIS A 20 -12.41 8.13 -9.03
N HIS A 21 -13.21 7.11 -9.34
CA HIS A 21 -12.75 5.71 -9.27
C HIS A 21 -11.66 5.31 -10.30
N GLU A 22 -11.37 6.13 -11.31
CA GLU A 22 -10.48 5.74 -12.41
C GLU A 22 -8.98 5.81 -12.07
N ASN A 23 -8.57 6.52 -11.02
CA ASN A 23 -7.14 6.64 -10.69
C ASN A 23 -6.50 5.34 -10.18
N ILE A 24 -7.26 4.42 -9.57
CA ILE A 24 -6.75 3.10 -9.15
C ILE A 24 -6.22 2.30 -10.35
N LYS A 25 -6.71 2.56 -11.57
CA LYS A 25 -6.32 1.84 -12.79
C LYS A 25 -4.96 2.23 -13.36
N LYS A 26 -4.28 3.25 -12.81
CA LYS A 26 -2.97 3.71 -13.31
C LYS A 26 -1.78 2.96 -12.70
N ILE A 27 -2.01 2.17 -11.65
CA ILE A 27 -0.94 1.48 -10.92
C ILE A 27 -0.86 0.03 -11.37
N HIS A 28 0.25 -0.30 -12.03
CA HIS A 28 0.55 -1.67 -12.47
C HIS A 28 1.18 -2.44 -11.29
N CYS A 29 0.31 -3.03 -10.47
CA CYS A 29 0.68 -3.92 -9.37
C CYS A 29 0.14 -5.34 -9.63
N ILE A 30 0.29 -6.25 -8.66
CA ILE A 30 -0.27 -7.60 -8.83
C ILE A 30 -1.79 -7.50 -8.94
N GLN A 31 -2.33 -7.99 -10.06
CA GLN A 31 -3.75 -8.09 -10.35
C GLN A 31 -4.06 -9.49 -10.85
N PHE A 32 -5.28 -9.96 -10.56
CA PHE A 32 -5.79 -11.23 -11.06
C PHE A 32 -7.09 -10.98 -11.82
N ASP A 33 -7.30 -11.72 -12.91
CA ASP A 33 -8.60 -11.75 -13.56
C ASP A 33 -9.63 -12.39 -12.63
N GLU A 34 -10.90 -11.98 -12.72
CA GLU A 34 -12.01 -12.54 -11.92
C GLU A 34 -12.16 -14.08 -12.05
N ARG A 35 -11.60 -14.66 -13.11
CA ARG A 35 -11.61 -16.12 -13.35
C ARG A 35 -10.57 -16.88 -12.51
N ASP A 36 -9.52 -16.20 -12.05
CA ASP A 36 -8.43 -16.79 -11.27
C ASP A 36 -8.73 -16.84 -9.76
N THR A 37 -9.79 -16.16 -9.30
CA THR A 37 -10.03 -15.84 -7.89
C THR A 37 -11.22 -16.57 -7.28
N THR A 38 -11.91 -17.41 -8.04
CA THR A 38 -13.08 -18.17 -7.57
C THR A 38 -12.69 -19.36 -6.69
N ALA A 39 -12.24 -19.11 -5.46
CA ALA A 39 -12.26 -20.12 -4.41
C ALA A 39 -13.65 -20.14 -3.78
N ARG A 40 -14.55 -20.99 -4.30
CA ARG A 40 -15.90 -21.15 -3.73
C ARG A 40 -15.80 -21.95 -2.42
N PRO A 41 -16.40 -21.47 -1.30
CA PRO A 41 -16.65 -22.31 -0.15
C PRO A 41 -17.35 -23.59 -0.61
N SER A 42 -16.85 -24.73 -0.17
CA SER A 42 -17.35 -26.02 -0.65
C SER A 42 -18.77 -26.23 -0.13
N THR A 43 -19.77 -26.22 -1.03
CA THR A 43 -21.19 -26.52 -0.75
C THR A 43 -21.39 -28.02 -0.50
N LEU A 44 -20.80 -28.53 0.57
CA LEU A 44 -21.15 -29.84 1.10
C LEU A 44 -22.29 -29.64 2.11
N PRO A 45 -23.34 -30.48 2.10
CA PRO A 45 -24.43 -30.37 3.05
C PRO A 45 -23.90 -30.42 4.49
N LEU A 46 -24.40 -29.53 5.36
CA LEU A 46 -24.28 -29.62 6.82
C LEU A 46 -25.05 -30.86 7.30
N GLY A 47 -24.50 -32.04 7.04
CA GLY A 47 -25.00 -33.31 7.50
C GLY A 47 -24.25 -33.71 8.76
N SER A 48 -24.87 -33.49 9.92
CA SER A 48 -24.41 -34.01 11.21
C SER A 48 -24.14 -35.52 11.11
N ARG A 49 -22.85 -35.89 11.13
CA ARG A 49 -22.35 -37.21 11.53
C ARG A 49 -20.98 -37.04 12.17
N HIS A 50 -20.93 -37.28 13.49
CA HIS A 50 -19.78 -37.33 14.40
C HIS A 50 -18.41 -37.29 13.70
N SER A 51 -17.90 -36.08 13.47
CA SER A 51 -16.52 -35.87 13.04
C SER A 51 -15.74 -35.28 14.21
N SER A 52 -14.53 -35.79 14.42
CA SER A 52 -13.63 -35.36 15.50
C SER A 52 -12.50 -34.51 14.91
N LEU A 53 -11.88 -33.65 15.73
CA LEU A 53 -10.58 -33.02 15.42
C LEU A 53 -9.39 -33.89 15.86
N GLY A 54 -9.67 -35.15 16.22
CA GLY A 54 -8.69 -36.07 16.80
C GLY A 54 -8.28 -35.60 18.20
N THR A 55 -6.98 -35.63 18.47
CA THR A 55 -6.41 -35.21 19.75
C THR A 55 -6.76 -33.76 20.11
N LEU A 56 -7.01 -32.89 19.13
CA LEU A 56 -7.38 -31.50 19.38
C LEU A 56 -8.74 -31.33 20.07
N ASP A 57 -9.59 -32.36 20.06
CA ASP A 57 -10.87 -32.32 20.79
C ASP A 57 -10.67 -32.28 22.32
N CYS A 58 -9.45 -32.46 22.84
CA CYS A 58 -9.17 -32.29 24.27
C CYS A 58 -9.17 -30.82 24.71
N PHE A 59 -9.04 -29.87 23.77
CA PHE A 59 -9.02 -28.45 24.08
C PHE A 59 -10.44 -27.88 24.14
N PRO A 60 -10.72 -26.96 25.09
CA PRO A 60 -11.89 -26.09 25.04
C PRO A 60 -11.99 -25.35 23.71
N THR A 61 -13.21 -25.09 23.25
CA THR A 61 -13.47 -24.45 21.96
C THR A 61 -12.81 -23.08 21.84
N GLU A 62 -12.77 -22.31 22.91
CA GLU A 62 -12.14 -20.99 22.96
C GLU A 62 -10.64 -21.07 22.67
N LEU A 63 -9.95 -22.05 23.27
CA LEU A 63 -8.53 -22.27 23.03
C LEU A 63 -8.28 -22.75 21.60
N LEU A 64 -9.13 -23.63 21.07
CA LEU A 64 -9.05 -24.05 19.67
C LEU A 64 -9.15 -22.86 18.74
N LEU A 65 -10.15 -21.99 18.91
CA LEU A 65 -10.33 -20.81 18.06
C LEU A 65 -9.13 -19.87 18.13
N LEU A 66 -8.57 -19.63 19.33
CA LEU A 66 -7.35 -18.84 19.49
C LEU A 66 -6.15 -19.46 18.76
N PHE A 67 -5.95 -20.78 18.85
CA PHE A 67 -4.87 -21.44 18.11
C PHE A 67 -5.07 -21.34 16.61
N MET A 68 -6.30 -21.52 16.12
CA MET A 68 -6.58 -21.44 14.69
C MET A 68 -6.41 -20.02 14.15
N GLU A 69 -6.75 -18.98 14.92
CA GLU A 69 -6.51 -17.58 14.52
C GLU A 69 -5.02 -17.25 14.32
N GLN A 70 -4.14 -17.97 15.03
CA GLN A 70 -2.69 -17.79 14.94
C GLN A 70 -2.05 -18.61 13.80
N LEU A 71 -2.80 -19.50 13.15
CA LEU A 71 -2.32 -20.24 11.98
C LEU A 71 -2.33 -19.35 10.74
N ASP A 72 -1.38 -19.61 9.84
CA ASP A 72 -1.34 -19.03 8.51
C ASP A 72 -2.39 -19.67 7.58
N PHE A 73 -2.73 -18.98 6.48
CA PHE A 73 -3.75 -19.46 5.55
C PHE A 73 -3.39 -20.76 4.83
N ARG A 74 -2.10 -21.10 4.68
CA ARG A 74 -1.69 -22.40 4.12
C ARG A 74 -1.94 -23.52 5.11
N SER A 75 -1.64 -23.30 6.39
CA SER A 75 -1.93 -24.24 7.48
C SER A 75 -3.44 -24.43 7.66
N LEU A 76 -4.22 -23.35 7.66
CA LEU A 76 -5.69 -23.41 7.67
C LEU A 76 -6.25 -24.17 6.46
N SER A 77 -5.75 -23.90 5.26
CA SER A 77 -6.17 -24.60 4.03
C SER A 77 -5.88 -26.11 4.08
N ARG A 78 -4.79 -26.51 4.72
CA ARG A 78 -4.47 -27.93 4.96
C ARG A 78 -5.41 -28.53 5.99
N LEU A 79 -5.70 -27.79 7.06
CA LEU A 79 -6.60 -28.23 8.13
C LEU A 79 -8.04 -28.44 7.63
N LEU A 80 -8.54 -27.60 6.73
CA LEU A 80 -9.84 -27.78 6.06
C LEU A 80 -10.00 -29.17 5.41
N ARG A 81 -8.89 -29.81 5.04
CA ARG A 81 -8.87 -31.08 4.29
C ARG A 81 -8.72 -32.31 5.19
N THR A 82 -8.63 -32.15 6.51
CA THR A 82 -8.36 -33.28 7.43
C THR A 82 -9.63 -33.93 7.98
N SER A 83 -10.66 -33.16 8.33
CA SER A 83 -11.94 -33.68 8.82
C SER A 83 -13.08 -32.69 8.58
N ARG A 84 -14.34 -33.15 8.65
CA ARG A 84 -15.50 -32.26 8.52
C ARG A 84 -15.56 -31.22 9.64
N LYS A 85 -15.30 -31.65 10.88
CA LYS A 85 -15.25 -30.74 12.04
C LYS A 85 -14.15 -29.68 11.88
N ALA A 86 -12.99 -30.06 11.34
CA ALA A 86 -11.90 -29.12 11.05
C ALA A 86 -12.32 -28.10 9.99
N LYS A 87 -12.99 -28.58 8.94
CA LYS A 87 -13.58 -27.74 7.91
C LYS A 87 -14.56 -26.72 8.50
N ASP A 88 -15.56 -27.19 9.24
CA ASP A 88 -16.59 -26.34 9.85
C ASP A 88 -15.98 -25.31 10.82
N THR A 89 -14.98 -25.72 11.59
CA THR A 89 -14.28 -24.83 12.54
C THR A 89 -13.55 -23.72 11.81
N VAL A 90 -12.77 -24.04 10.77
CA VAL A 90 -11.98 -23.05 10.03
C VAL A 90 -12.87 -22.15 9.16
N GLU A 91 -13.88 -22.68 8.48
CA GLU A 91 -14.85 -21.87 7.71
C GLU A 91 -15.66 -20.94 8.64
N GLY A 92 -15.85 -21.32 9.90
CA GLY A 92 -16.46 -20.48 10.94
C GLY A 92 -15.53 -19.42 11.55
N LEU A 93 -14.22 -19.43 11.26
CA LEU A 93 -13.30 -18.42 11.79
C LEU A 93 -13.55 -17.07 11.10
N PRO A 94 -13.77 -15.99 11.86
CA PRO A 94 -14.01 -14.68 11.27
C PRO A 94 -12.87 -14.20 10.36
N ALA A 95 -11.61 -14.49 10.73
CA ALA A 95 -10.45 -14.15 9.91
C ALA A 95 -10.47 -14.86 8.54
N PHE A 96 -10.82 -16.15 8.53
CA PHE A 96 -10.89 -16.93 7.30
C PHE A 96 -12.07 -16.48 6.43
N ALA A 97 -13.26 -16.39 7.02
CA ALA A 97 -14.48 -16.00 6.33
C ALA A 97 -14.39 -14.61 5.70
N GLU A 98 -13.94 -13.60 6.46
CA GLU A 98 -13.84 -12.22 5.96
C GLU A 98 -12.80 -12.08 4.84
N MET A 99 -11.63 -12.72 4.97
CA MET A 99 -10.60 -12.69 3.93
C MET A 99 -11.06 -13.39 2.65
N MET A 100 -11.70 -14.56 2.77
CA MET A 100 -12.26 -15.27 1.61
C MET A 100 -13.38 -14.47 0.93
N GLN A 101 -14.18 -13.74 1.71
CA GLN A 101 -15.29 -12.95 1.19
C GLN A 101 -14.83 -11.63 0.52
N HIS A 102 -13.87 -10.93 1.13
CA HIS A 102 -13.55 -9.55 0.75
C HIS A 102 -12.18 -9.37 0.09
N ALA A 103 -11.25 -10.31 0.26
CA ALA A 103 -9.91 -10.22 -0.27
C ALA A 103 -9.34 -11.58 -0.74
N PRO A 104 -10.07 -12.38 -1.54
CA PRO A 104 -9.56 -13.67 -2.05
C PRO A 104 -8.30 -13.48 -2.90
N ASP A 105 -8.23 -12.39 -3.67
CA ASP A 105 -7.09 -12.03 -4.53
C ASP A 105 -5.82 -11.83 -3.74
N VAL A 106 -5.92 -11.28 -2.53
CA VAL A 106 -4.79 -11.15 -1.60
C VAL A 106 -4.26 -12.52 -1.20
N LEU A 107 -5.14 -13.47 -0.88
CA LEU A 107 -4.74 -14.84 -0.54
C LEU A 107 -4.09 -15.55 -1.72
N VAL A 108 -4.64 -15.37 -2.93
CA VAL A 108 -4.04 -15.88 -4.18
C VAL A 108 -2.66 -15.25 -4.43
N GLY A 109 -2.55 -13.93 -4.24
CA GLY A 109 -1.30 -13.17 -4.35
C GLY A 109 -0.24 -13.69 -3.40
N LEU A 110 -0.57 -13.83 -2.12
CA LEU A 110 0.32 -14.42 -1.12
C LEU A 110 0.70 -15.88 -1.47
N ALA A 111 -0.22 -16.67 -2.01
CA ALA A 111 0.06 -18.06 -2.38
C ALA A 111 1.01 -18.15 -3.57
N LYS A 112 0.70 -17.44 -4.67
CA LYS A 112 1.51 -17.44 -5.89
C LYS A 112 2.89 -16.83 -5.67
N THR A 113 3.01 -15.89 -4.73
CA THR A 113 4.30 -15.24 -4.38
C THR A 113 5.08 -15.94 -3.26
N ASN A 114 4.61 -17.11 -2.81
CA ASN A 114 5.22 -17.93 -1.75
C ASN A 114 5.24 -17.28 -0.35
N LEU A 115 4.36 -16.32 -0.09
CA LEU A 115 4.26 -15.58 1.17
C LEU A 115 3.12 -16.04 2.11
N ILE A 116 2.17 -16.84 1.61
CA ILE A 116 0.95 -17.26 2.35
C ILE A 116 1.19 -17.96 3.70
N ARG A 117 2.38 -18.50 3.92
CA ARG A 117 2.76 -19.23 5.15
C ARG A 117 3.37 -18.36 6.24
N HIS A 118 3.62 -17.07 5.97
CA HIS A 118 4.44 -16.22 6.82
C HIS A 118 3.63 -15.32 7.76
N HIS A 119 2.31 -15.27 7.60
CA HIS A 119 1.45 -14.36 8.35
C HIS A 119 0.27 -15.09 8.98
N PRO A 120 0.00 -14.88 10.29
CA PRO A 120 -1.20 -15.37 10.94
C PRO A 120 -2.47 -14.83 10.28
N ALA A 121 -3.54 -15.62 10.29
CA ALA A 121 -4.83 -15.20 9.76
C ALA A 121 -5.41 -14.00 10.53
N SER A 122 -5.21 -13.96 11.85
CA SER A 122 -5.58 -12.83 12.72
C SER A 122 -4.95 -11.52 12.25
N SER A 123 -3.64 -11.53 11.92
CA SER A 123 -2.92 -10.34 11.44
C SER A 123 -3.49 -9.82 10.13
N LEU A 124 -3.76 -10.70 9.16
CA LEU A 124 -4.36 -10.30 7.88
C LEU A 124 -5.76 -9.70 8.06
N ARG A 125 -6.58 -10.28 8.95
CA ARG A 125 -7.90 -9.73 9.29
C ARG A 125 -7.80 -8.36 9.95
N CYS A 126 -6.84 -8.16 10.85
CA CYS A 126 -6.58 -6.85 11.45
C CYS A 126 -6.24 -5.80 10.39
N VAL A 127 -5.44 -6.18 9.38
CA VAL A 127 -5.08 -5.29 8.26
C VAL A 127 -6.26 -5.02 7.33
N LEU A 128 -7.10 -6.03 7.08
CA LEU A 128 -8.37 -5.89 6.35
C LEU A 128 -9.31 -4.87 7.04
N ARG A 129 -9.33 -4.86 8.37
CA ARG A 129 -10.16 -3.98 9.20
C ARG A 129 -9.50 -2.66 9.60
N SER A 130 -8.27 -2.40 9.16
CA SER A 130 -7.62 -1.11 9.33
C SER A 130 -7.70 -0.35 8.02
N LYS A 131 -8.05 0.93 8.05
CA LYS A 131 -7.93 1.81 6.87
C LYS A 131 -6.56 2.47 6.74
N ARG A 132 -5.71 2.40 7.78
CA ARG A 132 -4.52 3.25 7.91
C ARG A 132 -3.30 2.61 7.27
N CYS A 133 -2.56 3.42 6.51
CA CYS A 133 -1.22 3.14 6.03
C CYS A 133 -0.25 3.00 7.21
N ALA A 134 0.58 1.95 7.20
CA ALA A 134 1.56 1.66 8.24
C ALA A 134 2.64 2.74 8.38
N SER A 135 2.89 3.52 7.32
CA SER A 135 3.90 4.58 7.29
C SER A 135 3.30 5.94 7.64
N CYS A 136 2.36 6.48 6.86
CA CYS A 136 1.87 7.86 7.02
C CYS A 136 0.52 7.97 7.74
N PHE A 137 -0.11 6.85 8.12
CA PHE A 137 -1.42 6.77 8.75
C PHE A 137 -2.63 7.28 7.96
N GLN A 138 -2.43 7.73 6.72
CA GLN A 138 -3.50 8.06 5.78
C GLN A 138 -4.20 6.80 5.29
N PHE A 139 -5.21 6.91 4.43
CA PHE A 139 -5.83 5.72 3.85
C PHE A 139 -4.80 4.92 3.03
N GLY A 140 -4.70 3.61 3.26
CA GLY A 140 -3.86 2.72 2.46
C GLY A 140 -4.72 1.81 1.59
N ASP A 141 -4.50 1.87 0.29
CA ASP A 141 -5.18 1.14 -0.77
C ASP A 141 -4.52 -0.20 -1.11
N PHE A 142 -3.25 -0.37 -0.71
CA PHE A 142 -2.47 -1.57 -0.99
C PHE A 142 -2.16 -2.37 0.27
N LEU A 143 -1.95 -3.67 0.07
CA LEU A 143 -1.20 -4.53 0.97
C LEU A 143 0.20 -4.74 0.39
N TYR A 144 1.23 -4.34 1.16
CA TYR A 144 2.60 -4.75 0.89
C TYR A 144 2.79 -6.19 1.35
N LEU A 145 2.90 -7.11 0.39
CA LEU A 145 2.84 -8.55 0.61
C LEU A 145 3.93 -9.07 1.56
N PRO A 146 5.20 -8.64 1.49
CA PRO A 146 6.26 -9.22 2.32
C PRO A 146 6.03 -9.12 3.83
N THR A 147 5.44 -8.02 4.30
CA THR A 147 5.18 -7.80 5.74
C THR A 147 3.69 -7.83 6.09
N CYS A 148 2.81 -7.98 5.08
CA CYS A 148 1.36 -7.83 5.22
C CYS A 148 0.94 -6.52 5.88
N GLU A 149 1.60 -5.42 5.53
CA GLU A 149 1.26 -4.07 5.99
C GLU A 149 0.37 -3.37 4.97
N ARG A 150 -0.66 -2.66 5.44
CA ARG A 150 -1.43 -1.75 4.58
C ARG A 150 -0.61 -0.50 4.30
N VAL A 151 -0.50 -0.10 3.04
CA VAL A 151 0.34 1.03 2.60
C VAL A 151 -0.43 1.84 1.55
N CYS A 152 -0.24 3.15 1.55
CA CYS A 152 -0.75 4.00 0.46
C CYS A 152 0.22 4.05 -0.72
N GLU A 153 -0.28 4.35 -1.91
CA GLU A 153 0.53 4.53 -3.12
C GLU A 153 1.80 5.38 -2.87
N SER A 154 1.65 6.58 -2.31
CA SER A 154 2.79 7.47 -2.11
C SER A 154 3.84 6.88 -1.17
N CYS A 155 3.43 6.12 -0.15
CA CYS A 155 4.39 5.47 0.73
C CYS A 155 5.05 4.28 0.04
N LEU A 156 4.35 3.53 -0.80
CA LEU A 156 5.01 2.48 -1.60
C LEU A 156 6.09 3.06 -2.52
N MET A 157 5.85 4.23 -3.12
CA MET A 157 6.82 4.88 -4.00
C MET A 157 7.97 5.57 -3.25
N LEU A 158 7.66 6.29 -2.16
CA LEU A 158 8.62 7.19 -1.51
C LEU A 158 9.28 6.56 -0.29
N ASN A 159 8.58 5.68 0.44
CA ASN A 159 9.15 5.03 1.61
C ASN A 159 9.90 3.79 1.18
N ARG A 160 11.22 3.96 1.16
CA ARG A 160 12.17 2.96 0.73
C ARG A 160 12.22 1.69 1.61
N SER A 161 11.53 1.68 2.75
CA SER A 161 11.28 0.45 3.53
C SER A 161 10.44 -0.57 2.75
N PHE A 162 9.64 -0.12 1.77
CA PHE A 162 8.80 -0.99 0.95
C PHE A 162 9.50 -1.44 -0.34
N LEU A 163 10.78 -1.10 -0.53
CA LEU A 163 11.56 -1.60 -1.66
C LEU A 163 11.81 -3.09 -1.57
N MET A 164 11.93 -3.69 -2.75
CA MET A 164 12.42 -5.05 -2.93
C MET A 164 13.84 -5.02 -3.49
N THR A 165 14.59 -6.08 -3.25
CA THR A 165 15.91 -6.25 -3.85
C THR A 165 16.19 -7.71 -4.15
N THR A 166 17.18 -7.98 -4.98
CA THR A 166 17.62 -9.35 -5.28
C THR A 166 18.42 -9.92 -4.11
N GLU A 167 18.41 -11.25 -3.94
CA GLU A 167 19.24 -11.92 -2.92
C GLU A 167 20.74 -11.62 -3.11
N SER A 168 21.21 -11.50 -4.36
CA SER A 168 22.60 -11.12 -4.67
C SER A 168 22.95 -9.73 -4.17
N LEU A 169 22.08 -8.76 -4.41
CA LEU A 169 22.29 -7.39 -3.96
C LEU A 169 22.18 -7.30 -2.44
N ALA A 170 21.21 -8.00 -1.84
CA ALA A 170 21.06 -8.10 -0.39
C ALA A 170 22.33 -8.61 0.31
N ARG A 171 22.97 -9.65 -0.21
CA ARG A 171 24.25 -10.16 0.35
C ARG A 171 25.36 -9.12 0.28
N ARG A 172 25.51 -8.49 -0.90
CA ARG A 172 26.52 -7.46 -1.14
C ARG A 172 26.31 -6.23 -0.24
N CYS A 173 25.06 -5.89 0.03
CA CYS A 173 24.64 -4.66 0.70
C CYS A 173 24.24 -4.83 2.16
N PHE A 174 24.40 -5.99 2.78
CA PHE A 174 24.17 -6.10 4.23
C PHE A 174 25.19 -7.00 4.92
N SER A 175 26.19 -7.49 4.16
CA SER A 175 27.22 -8.41 4.64
C SER A 175 26.62 -9.64 5.35
N LEU A 176 25.53 -10.17 4.80
CA LEU A 176 24.78 -11.32 5.33
C LEU A 176 25.21 -12.62 4.66
N THR A 177 25.30 -13.72 5.42
CA THR A 177 25.54 -15.06 4.87
C THR A 177 24.25 -15.67 4.30
N ASP A 178 24.38 -16.74 3.50
CA ASP A 178 23.22 -17.44 2.95
C ASP A 178 22.34 -18.04 4.06
N GLU A 179 22.95 -18.52 5.15
CA GLU A 179 22.22 -19.05 6.31
C GLU A 179 21.38 -17.95 6.97
N GLN A 180 21.95 -16.76 7.17
CA GLN A 180 21.23 -15.63 7.76
C GLN A 180 20.11 -15.15 6.84
N LEU A 181 20.39 -15.04 5.54
CA LEU A 181 19.39 -14.60 4.56
C LEU A 181 18.20 -15.57 4.46
N SER A 182 18.42 -16.87 4.77
CA SER A 182 17.36 -17.88 4.79
C SER A 182 16.32 -17.67 5.90
N GLU A 183 16.60 -16.82 6.90
CA GLU A 183 15.66 -16.49 7.97
C GLU A 183 14.49 -15.61 7.51
N ILE A 184 14.70 -14.83 6.44
CA ILE A 184 13.67 -13.91 5.94
C ILE A 184 12.86 -14.52 4.79
N PRO A 185 11.58 -14.15 4.65
CA PRO A 185 10.76 -14.61 3.54
C PRO A 185 11.33 -14.15 2.19
N VAL A 186 11.52 -15.10 1.28
CA VAL A 186 11.82 -14.83 -0.14
C VAL A 186 10.51 -14.83 -0.92
N MET A 187 10.25 -13.72 -1.59
CA MET A 187 9.11 -13.53 -2.46
C MET A 187 9.45 -13.99 -3.88
N HIS A 188 8.54 -14.76 -4.49
CA HIS A 188 8.62 -15.08 -5.92
C HIS A 188 7.72 -14.10 -6.70
N THR A 189 8.29 -13.34 -7.62
CA THR A 189 7.50 -12.41 -8.42
C THR A 189 6.66 -13.15 -9.44
N LEU A 190 5.58 -12.53 -9.88
CA LEU A 190 4.76 -13.03 -10.98
C LEU A 190 5.21 -12.35 -12.28
N PRO A 191 5.13 -13.02 -13.43
CA PRO A 191 5.25 -12.35 -14.71
C PRO A 191 4.09 -11.38 -14.92
N GLY A 192 4.34 -10.23 -15.53
CA GLY A 192 3.34 -9.19 -15.75
C GLY A 192 3.94 -7.83 -16.04
N ASP A 193 3.06 -6.85 -16.23
CA ASP A 193 3.43 -5.44 -16.36
C ASP A 193 3.37 -4.80 -14.97
N TYR A 194 4.43 -4.10 -14.60
CA TYR A 194 4.59 -3.51 -13.28
C TYR A 194 5.13 -2.08 -13.35
N GLY A 195 4.74 -1.23 -12.41
CA GLY A 195 5.19 0.16 -12.31
C GLY A 195 4.06 1.15 -11.97
N TYR A 196 4.41 2.29 -11.38
CA TYR A 196 3.42 3.31 -11.03
C TYR A 196 3.24 4.37 -12.12
N TRP A 197 4.31 4.71 -12.84
CA TRP A 197 4.31 5.76 -13.88
C TRP A 197 4.63 5.20 -15.27
N THR A 198 5.59 4.29 -15.32
CA THR A 198 6.01 3.59 -16.53
C THR A 198 5.86 2.10 -16.28
N SER A 199 5.07 1.44 -17.11
CA SER A 199 4.92 -0.02 -17.02
C SER A 199 6.14 -0.69 -17.63
N LYS A 200 6.82 -1.54 -16.86
CA LYS A 200 7.85 -2.46 -17.32
C LYS A 200 7.31 -3.87 -17.35
N THR A 201 7.45 -4.54 -18.50
CA THR A 201 7.04 -5.94 -18.66
C THR A 201 8.11 -6.88 -18.14
N TRP A 202 7.71 -7.83 -17.30
CA TRP A 202 8.56 -8.89 -16.76
C TRP A 202 8.05 -10.24 -17.18
N SER A 203 8.84 -10.96 -17.97
CA SER A 203 8.45 -12.27 -18.54
C SER A 203 8.87 -13.46 -17.68
N LYS A 204 9.78 -13.26 -16.72
CA LYS A 204 10.34 -14.32 -15.88
C LYS A 204 10.14 -14.01 -14.39
N PRO A 205 9.74 -15.00 -13.58
CA PRO A 205 9.73 -14.86 -12.13
C PRO A 205 11.14 -14.58 -11.60
N LEU A 206 11.22 -13.69 -10.61
CA LEU A 206 12.42 -13.38 -9.85
C LEU A 206 12.24 -13.79 -8.40
N ARG A 207 13.38 -13.97 -7.70
CA ARG A 207 13.42 -14.15 -6.25
C ARG A 207 13.87 -12.83 -5.64
N LEU A 208 12.97 -12.21 -4.88
CA LEU A 208 13.21 -10.92 -4.25
C LEU A 208 13.04 -11.02 -2.74
N VAL A 209 13.70 -10.13 -2.03
CA VAL A 209 13.64 -9.97 -0.57
C VAL A 209 13.31 -8.53 -0.22
N SER A 210 12.57 -8.34 0.87
CA SER A 210 12.18 -7.00 1.35
C SER A 210 13.36 -6.30 1.99
N VAL A 211 13.61 -5.05 1.60
CA VAL A 211 14.63 -4.19 2.24
C VAL A 211 14.34 -3.99 3.73
N LYS A 212 13.06 -3.88 4.13
CA LYS A 212 12.68 -3.79 5.54
C LYS A 212 13.06 -5.04 6.35
N HIS A 213 12.81 -6.23 5.82
CA HIS A 213 13.26 -7.46 6.47
C HIS A 213 14.77 -7.56 6.54
N LEU A 214 15.47 -7.18 5.47
CA LEU A 214 16.94 -7.17 5.45
C LEU A 214 17.52 -6.24 6.50
N LYS A 215 17.00 -5.01 6.61
CA LYS A 215 17.43 -4.07 7.65
C LYS A 215 17.20 -4.62 9.04
N GLN A 216 16.01 -5.16 9.31
CA GLN A 216 15.70 -5.75 10.61
C GLN A 216 16.63 -6.93 10.93
N LEU A 217 16.93 -7.78 9.95
CA LEU A 217 17.88 -8.87 10.10
C LEU A 217 19.30 -8.34 10.36
N ALA A 218 19.79 -7.41 9.56
CA ALA A 218 21.12 -6.83 9.70
C ALA A 218 21.32 -6.13 11.05
N LEU A 219 20.32 -5.39 11.54
CA LEU A 219 20.34 -4.78 12.87
C LEU A 219 20.52 -5.83 13.98
N ARG A 220 19.82 -6.97 13.88
CA ARG A 220 19.93 -8.07 14.85
C ARG A 220 21.27 -8.80 14.75
N THR A 221 21.74 -9.06 13.53
CA THR A 221 22.96 -9.82 13.28
C THR A 221 24.22 -9.08 13.70
N HIS A 222 24.28 -7.77 13.44
CA HIS A 222 25.47 -6.96 13.70
C HIS A 222 25.42 -6.25 15.06
N ASP A 223 24.42 -6.53 15.91
CA ASP A 223 24.16 -5.87 17.21
C ASP A 223 24.37 -4.34 17.15
N SER A 224 23.83 -3.74 16.07
CA SER A 224 24.19 -2.40 15.62
C SER A 224 22.98 -1.48 15.64
N SER A 225 23.21 -0.19 15.87
CA SER A 225 22.19 0.85 15.64
C SER A 225 22.08 1.14 14.14
N GLU A 226 20.99 1.82 13.74
CA GLU A 226 20.82 2.25 12.34
C GLU A 226 22.00 3.10 11.85
N GLU A 227 22.62 3.92 12.72
CA GLU A 227 23.81 4.71 12.37
C GLU A 227 25.03 3.85 12.06
N LYS A 228 25.25 2.76 12.79
CA LYS A 228 26.38 1.84 12.57
C LYS A 228 26.19 0.96 11.33
N LEU A 229 24.95 0.68 10.92
CA LEU A 229 24.71 -0.01 9.66
C LEU A 229 25.20 0.83 8.46
N ALA A 230 25.03 2.15 8.49
CA ALA A 230 25.55 3.03 7.45
C ALA A 230 27.10 3.01 7.35
N GLU A 231 27.79 2.76 8.46
CA GLU A 231 29.26 2.57 8.48
C GLU A 231 29.70 1.25 7.83
N LEU A 232 28.80 0.25 7.74
CA LEU A 232 29.04 -1.01 7.04
C LEU A 232 28.74 -0.93 5.53
N MET A 233 28.45 0.28 5.02
CA MET A 233 28.24 0.46 3.59
C MET A 233 29.52 0.11 2.81
N PRO A 234 29.43 -0.64 1.71
CA PRO A 234 30.59 -0.89 0.87
C PRO A 234 31.17 0.45 0.39
N MET A 235 32.50 0.52 0.24
CA MET A 235 33.15 1.65 -0.44
C MET A 235 32.75 1.60 -1.92
N LEU A 236 31.61 2.21 -2.25
CA LEU A 236 31.12 2.34 -3.62
C LEU A 236 31.77 3.56 -4.26
N THR A 237 32.35 3.38 -5.44
CA THR A 237 32.58 4.49 -6.37
C THR A 237 31.22 4.85 -6.93
N MET A 238 30.68 6.03 -6.64
CA MET A 238 29.32 6.45 -7.02
C MET A 238 29.19 6.71 -8.55
N ASP A 239 29.41 5.69 -9.36
CA ASP A 239 29.50 5.79 -10.82
C ASP A 239 28.32 5.10 -11.54
N THR A 240 27.42 4.40 -10.82
CA THR A 240 26.29 3.67 -11.42
C THR A 240 24.95 3.85 -10.67
N ASP A 241 23.82 3.64 -11.37
CA ASP A 241 22.47 3.68 -10.77
C ASP A 241 22.28 2.63 -9.66
N GLU A 242 23.02 1.51 -9.71
CA GLU A 242 23.04 0.53 -8.61
C GLU A 242 23.67 1.13 -7.35
N ASP A 243 24.70 1.97 -7.48
CA ASP A 243 25.40 2.55 -6.32
C ASP A 243 24.51 3.57 -5.58
N ASP A 244 23.72 4.34 -6.31
CA ASP A 244 22.72 5.26 -5.74
C ASP A 244 21.62 4.51 -4.97
N PHE A 245 21.11 3.41 -5.53
CA PHE A 245 20.14 2.54 -4.84
C PHE A 245 20.72 2.00 -3.53
N ILE A 246 21.98 1.55 -3.54
CA ILE A 246 22.64 1.01 -2.34
C ILE A 246 22.86 2.10 -1.30
N TRP A 247 23.35 3.27 -1.72
CA TRP A 247 23.56 4.40 -0.84
C TRP A 247 22.29 4.75 -0.09
N ASP A 248 21.18 4.84 -0.82
CA ASP A 248 19.87 5.10 -0.26
C ASP A 248 19.52 4.01 0.74
N VAL A 249 19.49 2.74 0.33
CA VAL A 249 19.15 1.59 1.19
C VAL A 249 19.89 1.64 2.54
N TYR A 250 21.17 2.00 2.58
CA TYR A 250 21.95 2.11 3.83
C TYR A 250 21.64 3.36 4.67
N HIS A 251 21.52 4.53 4.05
CA HIS A 251 21.43 5.81 4.77
C HIS A 251 20.02 6.17 5.24
N LEU A 252 19.01 5.41 4.81
CA LEU A 252 17.64 5.66 5.26
C LEU A 252 17.39 5.15 6.65
N ARG A 253 17.04 6.09 7.52
CA ARG A 253 16.19 5.81 8.67
C ARG A 253 14.88 5.22 8.16
N LEU A 254 14.41 4.13 8.76
CA LEU A 254 13.02 3.69 8.59
C LEU A 254 12.15 4.92 8.88
N GLY A 255 11.45 5.45 7.87
CA GLY A 255 10.73 6.72 8.04
C GLY A 255 9.84 6.64 9.29
N PRO A 256 9.92 7.60 10.21
CA PRO A 256 9.23 7.47 11.49
C PRO A 256 7.73 7.28 11.23
N PRO A 257 7.07 6.35 11.94
CA PRO A 257 5.65 6.10 11.75
C PRO A 257 4.86 7.40 11.98
N GLY A 258 3.88 7.65 11.11
CA GLY A 258 3.07 8.85 11.09
C GLY A 258 3.66 10.02 10.28
N CYS A 259 4.79 9.83 9.59
CA CYS A 259 5.31 10.83 8.67
C CYS A 259 4.70 10.70 7.27
N ASP A 260 4.01 11.75 6.81
CA ASP A 260 3.55 11.86 5.44
C ASP A 260 4.67 12.43 4.58
N LEU A 261 5.36 11.54 3.85
CA LEU A 261 6.54 11.91 3.04
C LEU A 261 6.20 12.95 1.96
N ASN A 262 4.95 13.01 1.52
CA ASN A 262 4.49 14.03 0.57
C ASN A 262 4.46 15.45 1.17
N LEU A 263 4.37 15.54 2.49
CA LEU A 263 4.38 16.82 3.21
C LEU A 263 5.80 17.26 3.59
N LEU A 264 6.83 16.46 3.30
CA LEU A 264 8.22 16.87 3.51
C LEU A 264 8.61 18.06 2.62
N GLY A 265 7.96 18.22 1.45
CA GLY A 265 8.05 19.43 0.61
C GLY A 265 7.47 20.70 1.28
N ARG A 266 6.84 20.59 2.46
CA ARG A 266 6.39 21.72 3.28
C ARG A 266 7.39 22.09 4.39
N LEU A 267 8.51 21.37 4.55
CA LEU A 267 9.50 21.67 5.59
C LEU A 267 10.37 22.89 5.21
N PRO A 268 10.76 23.73 6.18
CA PRO A 268 11.63 24.88 5.94
C PRO A 268 13.00 24.47 5.36
N HIS A 269 13.53 25.28 4.44
CA HIS A 269 14.79 25.09 3.71
C HIS A 269 15.99 24.60 4.54
N LYS A 270 16.08 24.94 5.84
CA LYS A 270 17.19 24.51 6.72
C LYS A 270 17.19 23.02 7.08
N LEU A 271 16.07 22.31 6.96
CA LEU A 271 15.99 20.85 7.18
C LEU A 271 16.11 20.05 5.88
N GLN A 272 16.13 20.72 4.72
CA GLN A 272 16.27 20.09 3.41
C GLN A 272 17.72 19.73 3.07
N HIS A 273 18.72 20.44 3.65
CA HIS A 273 20.16 20.21 3.37
C HIS A 273 20.80 19.08 4.20
N SER A 274 20.15 18.62 5.27
CA SER A 274 20.59 17.45 6.06
C SER A 274 19.92 16.15 5.61
N MET A 275 18.97 16.24 4.68
CA MET A 275 18.44 15.08 3.98
C MET A 275 19.24 14.94 2.70
N PRO A 276 19.58 13.72 2.25
CA PRO A 276 20.05 13.54 0.88
C PRO A 276 19.11 14.31 -0.02
N THR A 277 19.70 15.10 -0.94
CA THR A 277 18.99 15.67 -2.07
C THR A 277 17.92 14.68 -2.47
N PHE A 278 16.66 15.07 -2.29
CA PHE A 278 15.48 14.29 -2.67
C PHE A 278 15.53 14.24 -4.21
N SER A 279 16.49 13.47 -4.76
CA SER A 279 16.47 12.97 -6.11
C SER A 279 15.16 12.24 -6.17
N TYR A 280 14.26 12.78 -6.98
CA TYR A 280 12.83 12.54 -6.86
C TYR A 280 12.42 11.07 -7.05
N ARG A 281 13.35 10.22 -7.49
CA ARG A 281 13.11 8.85 -7.90
C ARG A 281 14.43 8.11 -7.72
N VAL A 282 14.52 7.27 -6.70
CA VAL A 282 15.36 6.08 -6.88
C VAL A 282 14.64 5.29 -7.94
N GLU A 283 15.32 4.89 -9.00
CA GLU A 283 14.74 3.94 -9.93
C GLU A 283 14.53 2.63 -9.17
N ASP A 284 13.30 2.39 -8.71
CA ASP A 284 12.94 1.10 -8.13
C ASP A 284 12.65 0.15 -9.29
N ALA A 285 13.62 -0.72 -9.56
CA ALA A 285 13.52 -1.69 -10.63
C ALA A 285 12.34 -2.67 -10.44
N PHE A 286 11.74 -2.76 -9.23
CA PHE A 286 10.73 -3.73 -8.85
C PHE A 286 9.42 -3.08 -8.39
N GLU A 287 9.17 -1.83 -8.79
CA GLU A 287 7.94 -1.08 -8.49
C GLU A 287 6.68 -1.92 -8.74
N GLY A 288 5.72 -1.90 -7.80
CA GLY A 288 4.44 -2.57 -7.94
C GLY A 288 4.47 -4.11 -7.81
N MET A 289 5.64 -4.76 -7.89
CA MET A 289 5.74 -6.23 -7.84
C MET A 289 5.41 -6.84 -6.48
N ALA A 290 5.52 -6.05 -5.41
CA ALA A 290 5.33 -6.48 -4.02
C ALA A 290 4.00 -6.04 -3.41
N ALA A 291 3.14 -5.41 -4.21
CA ALA A 291 1.89 -4.82 -3.74
C ALA A 291 0.69 -5.40 -4.47
N ILE A 292 -0.43 -5.48 -3.75
CA ILE A 292 -1.74 -5.83 -4.28
C ILE A 292 -2.80 -4.92 -3.66
N LEU A 293 -3.84 -4.58 -4.42
CA LEU A 293 -4.96 -3.82 -3.88
C LEU A 293 -5.67 -4.62 -2.79
N MET A 294 -6.06 -3.95 -1.70
CA MET A 294 -6.79 -4.56 -0.61
C MET A 294 -7.86 -3.61 -0.09
N PRO A 295 -9.14 -3.99 -0.08
CA PRO A 295 -10.18 -3.13 0.50
C PRO A 295 -10.00 -2.99 2.00
N PHE A 296 -10.53 -1.89 2.54
CA PHE A 296 -10.81 -1.75 3.96
C PHE A 296 -12.22 -2.25 4.25
N VAL A 297 -12.38 -3.19 5.18
CA VAL A 297 -13.70 -3.73 5.55
C VAL A 297 -14.15 -3.15 6.87
N SER A 298 -15.37 -2.62 6.87
CA SER A 298 -16.05 -2.11 8.05
C SER A 298 -17.47 -2.70 8.16
N GLY A 299 -18.23 -2.29 9.18
CA GLY A 299 -19.64 -2.70 9.32
C GLY A 299 -20.53 -2.31 8.13
N SER A 300 -20.12 -1.33 7.31
CA SER A 300 -20.84 -0.93 6.10
C SER A 300 -20.42 -1.69 4.84
N GLY A 301 -19.49 -2.65 4.95
CA GLY A 301 -18.95 -3.42 3.83
C GLY A 301 -17.51 -3.06 3.48
N ALA A 302 -17.07 -3.51 2.30
CA ALA A 302 -15.75 -3.24 1.73
C ALA A 302 -15.70 -1.84 1.09
N ASP A 303 -14.68 -1.07 1.43
CA ASP A 303 -14.36 0.27 0.93
C ASP A 303 -13.00 0.20 0.23
N HIS A 304 -12.97 0.55 -1.05
CA HIS A 304 -11.76 0.52 -1.89
C HIS A 304 -11.03 1.87 -1.94
N GLY A 305 -11.48 2.85 -1.13
CA GLY A 305 -10.98 4.20 -1.17
C GLY A 305 -11.64 5.05 -2.25
N HIS A 306 -11.86 6.32 -1.92
CA HIS A 306 -12.51 7.32 -2.76
C HIS A 306 -11.52 8.42 -3.10
N PHE A 307 -11.38 8.75 -4.39
CA PHE A 307 -10.43 9.76 -4.85
C PHE A 307 -11.17 11.05 -5.20
N CYS A 308 -10.59 12.19 -4.83
CA CYS A 308 -11.22 13.48 -5.08
C CYS A 308 -10.95 13.95 -6.51
N LYS A 309 -11.99 13.96 -7.36
CA LYS A 309 -11.93 14.50 -8.72
C LYS A 309 -11.37 15.92 -8.74
N GLY A 310 -11.75 16.76 -7.77
CA GLY A 310 -11.21 18.12 -7.64
C GLY A 310 -9.69 18.16 -7.45
N CYS A 311 -9.12 17.27 -6.62
CA CYS A 311 -7.67 17.18 -6.46
C CYS A 311 -6.98 16.73 -7.75
N VAL A 312 -7.57 15.73 -8.42
CA VAL A 312 -7.03 15.16 -9.67
C VAL A 312 -7.00 16.20 -10.78
N GLU A 313 -8.13 16.86 -11.03
CA GLU A 313 -8.25 17.85 -12.11
C GLU A 313 -7.36 19.07 -11.83
N LEU A 314 -7.27 19.53 -10.58
CA LEU A 314 -6.39 20.62 -10.21
C LEU A 314 -4.91 20.25 -10.43
N SER A 315 -4.51 19.05 -10.03
CA SER A 315 -3.14 18.56 -10.24
C SER A 315 -2.81 18.49 -11.73
N ASN A 316 -3.73 17.94 -12.54
CA ASN A 316 -3.58 17.86 -13.99
C ASN A 316 -3.51 19.25 -14.64
N ALA A 317 -4.36 20.19 -14.23
CA ALA A 317 -4.37 21.56 -14.75
C ALA A 317 -3.03 22.27 -14.46
N CYS A 318 -2.50 22.13 -13.23
CA CYS A 318 -1.18 22.64 -12.88
C CYS A 318 -0.07 22.01 -13.71
N PHE A 319 -0.08 20.68 -13.87
CA PHE A 319 0.96 19.95 -14.61
C PHE A 319 0.97 20.28 -16.11
N ASN A 320 -0.21 20.46 -16.70
CA ASN A 320 -0.37 20.77 -18.13
C ASN A 320 -0.14 22.25 -18.47
N THR A 321 0.03 23.12 -17.48
CA THR A 321 0.26 24.55 -17.71
C THR A 321 1.75 24.86 -17.76
N MET A 322 2.20 25.46 -18.87
CA MET A 322 3.59 25.92 -19.00
C MET A 322 3.92 26.98 -17.94
N PRO A 323 5.13 26.97 -17.35
CA PRO A 323 5.53 27.99 -16.40
C PRO A 323 5.46 29.42 -16.98
N PRO A 324 5.00 30.43 -16.21
CA PRO A 324 4.55 30.33 -14.83
C PRO A 324 3.11 29.81 -14.70
N VAL A 325 2.89 28.89 -13.75
CA VAL A 325 1.54 28.41 -13.43
C VAL A 325 0.72 29.57 -12.83
N PRO A 326 -0.49 29.86 -13.34
CA PRO A 326 -1.35 30.91 -12.81
C PRO A 326 -1.64 30.77 -11.32
N GLU A 327 -1.57 31.88 -10.56
CA GLU A 327 -1.77 31.86 -9.10
C GLU A 327 -3.12 31.30 -8.65
N HIS A 328 -4.15 31.36 -9.50
CA HIS A 328 -5.48 30.83 -9.19
C HIS A 328 -5.55 29.29 -9.24
N LEU A 329 -4.59 28.62 -9.87
CA LEU A 329 -4.46 27.16 -9.84
C LEU A 329 -3.64 26.68 -8.61
N ILE A 330 -2.96 27.61 -7.92
CA ILE A 330 -2.15 27.31 -6.75
C ILE A 330 -2.95 27.63 -5.49
N PRO A 331 -3.26 26.64 -4.64
CA PRO A 331 -3.91 26.88 -3.35
C PRO A 331 -3.17 27.96 -2.55
N PRO A 332 -3.87 28.90 -1.88
CA PRO A 332 -3.25 30.02 -1.19
C PRO A 332 -2.12 29.63 -0.23
N GLU A 333 -2.27 28.51 0.47
CA GLU A 333 -1.30 27.96 1.41
C GLU A 333 -0.03 27.37 0.77
N LEU A 334 -0.04 27.17 -0.55
CA LEU A 334 1.11 26.67 -1.33
C LEU A 334 1.78 27.73 -2.19
N ARG A 335 1.25 28.96 -2.22
CA ARG A 335 1.84 30.05 -3.02
C ARG A 335 3.25 30.37 -2.56
N GLY A 336 4.18 30.49 -3.51
CA GLY A 336 5.60 30.69 -3.24
C GLY A 336 6.37 29.43 -2.81
N ASN A 337 5.71 28.28 -2.66
CA ASN A 337 6.39 27.02 -2.44
C ASN A 337 6.85 26.43 -3.78
N GLN A 338 8.16 26.33 -4.01
CA GLN A 338 8.73 25.75 -5.24
C GLN A 338 8.36 24.26 -5.49
N TYR A 339 7.88 23.56 -4.46
CA TYR A 339 7.50 22.16 -4.47
C TYR A 339 5.97 21.93 -4.47
N PHE A 340 5.17 22.96 -4.79
CA PHE A 340 3.71 22.85 -4.73
C PHE A 340 3.14 21.72 -5.60
N HIS A 341 3.75 21.42 -6.76
CA HIS A 341 3.29 20.39 -7.69
C HIS A 341 3.26 18.99 -7.04
N ILE A 342 4.26 18.65 -6.23
CA ILE A 342 4.34 17.38 -5.49
C ILE A 342 3.21 17.26 -4.47
N VAL A 343 2.89 18.36 -3.80
CA VAL A 343 1.81 18.40 -2.82
C VAL A 343 0.45 18.19 -3.51
N LEU A 344 0.26 18.73 -4.71
CA LEU A 344 -0.95 18.53 -5.51
C LEU A 344 -1.06 17.09 -6.03
N GLU A 345 0.04 16.54 -6.55
CA GLU A 345 0.12 15.16 -7.03
C GLU A 345 -0.18 14.16 -5.90
N ALA A 346 0.39 14.38 -4.73
CA ALA A 346 0.10 13.60 -3.53
C ALA A 346 -1.36 13.71 -3.06
N ALA A 347 -2.00 14.87 -3.25
CA ALA A 347 -3.41 15.04 -2.92
C ALA A 347 -4.32 14.34 -3.95
N ALA A 348 -3.91 14.28 -5.22
CA ALA A 348 -4.62 13.62 -6.31
C ALA A 348 -4.55 12.08 -6.23
N SER A 349 -3.44 11.54 -5.74
CA SER A 349 -3.21 10.11 -5.48
C SER A 349 -3.72 9.63 -4.12
N ARG A 350 -4.32 10.52 -3.30
CA ARG A 350 -4.79 10.15 -1.96
C ARG A 350 -6.23 9.61 -1.97
N PRO A 351 -6.44 8.33 -1.68
CA PRO A 351 -7.76 7.82 -1.36
C PRO A 351 -8.22 8.28 0.03
N TYR A 352 -9.53 8.30 0.22
CA TYR A 352 -10.20 8.56 1.49
C TYR A 352 -11.20 7.43 1.78
N ALA A 353 -11.40 7.08 3.06
CA ALA A 353 -12.55 6.28 3.43
C ALA A 353 -13.83 7.08 3.17
N LYS A 354 -14.96 6.41 2.91
CA LYS A 354 -16.22 7.07 2.52
C LYS A 354 -16.63 8.27 3.39
N THR A 355 -16.50 8.15 4.71
CA THR A 355 -16.83 9.24 5.65
C THR A 355 -15.87 10.41 5.56
N ASP A 356 -14.59 10.11 5.41
CA ASP A 356 -13.52 11.11 5.36
C ASP A 356 -13.55 11.82 4.00
N PHE A 357 -13.95 11.12 2.94
CA PHE A 357 -14.14 11.65 1.60
C PHE A 357 -15.21 12.74 1.56
N ALA A 358 -16.40 12.45 2.11
CA ALA A 358 -17.50 13.40 2.18
C ALA A 358 -17.12 14.68 2.93
N GLU A 359 -16.23 14.57 3.91
CA GLU A 359 -15.73 15.73 4.65
C GLU A 359 -14.64 16.49 3.90
N HIS A 360 -13.72 15.76 3.24
CA HIS A 360 -12.67 16.34 2.40
C HIS A 360 -13.24 17.23 1.28
N VAL A 361 -14.23 16.74 0.53
CA VAL A 361 -14.76 17.47 -0.64
C VAL A 361 -15.41 18.81 -0.30
N LYS A 362 -15.90 18.99 0.94
CA LYS A 362 -16.45 20.27 1.41
C LYS A 362 -15.39 21.35 1.59
N HIS A 363 -14.14 20.95 1.82
CA HIS A 363 -13.02 21.83 2.13
C HIS A 363 -11.98 21.90 1.00
N CYS A 364 -12.03 20.99 0.04
CA CYS A 364 -11.04 20.88 -1.02
C CYS A 364 -11.03 22.10 -1.96
N TYR A 365 -9.85 22.72 -2.11
CA TYR A 365 -9.63 23.82 -3.06
C TYR A 365 -9.92 23.40 -4.50
N GLY A 366 -9.44 22.22 -4.90
CA GLY A 366 -9.65 21.68 -6.25
C GLY A 366 -11.12 21.44 -6.56
N VAL A 367 -11.94 21.05 -5.58
CA VAL A 367 -13.39 20.92 -5.75
C VAL A 367 -14.03 22.29 -5.99
N ARG A 368 -13.68 23.31 -5.21
CA ARG A 368 -14.20 24.68 -5.41
C ARG A 368 -13.85 25.22 -6.79
N TRP A 369 -12.62 25.00 -7.22
CA TRP A 369 -12.18 25.37 -8.56
C TRP A 369 -12.98 24.62 -9.64
N LEU A 370 -13.07 23.30 -9.52
CA LEU A 370 -13.77 22.45 -10.49
C LEU A 370 -15.26 22.79 -10.62
N LEU A 371 -15.94 23.08 -9.51
CA LEU A 371 -17.37 23.45 -9.55
C LEU A 371 -17.60 24.78 -10.28
N LYS A 372 -16.69 25.75 -10.14
CA LYS A 372 -16.78 27.01 -10.90
C LYS A 372 -16.60 26.77 -12.40
N GLU A 373 -15.66 25.89 -12.78
CA GLU A 373 -15.49 25.50 -14.18
C GLU A 373 -16.76 24.83 -14.74
N TRP A 374 -17.45 24.00 -13.95
CA TRP A 374 -18.73 23.40 -14.36
C TRP A 374 -19.83 24.44 -14.57
N GLU A 375 -19.93 25.43 -13.68
CA GLU A 375 -20.89 26.53 -13.80
C GLU A 375 -20.62 27.33 -15.09
N HIS A 376 -19.37 27.74 -15.34
CA HIS A 376 -18.99 28.47 -16.54
C HIS A 376 -19.27 27.69 -17.84
N ALA A 377 -18.98 26.38 -17.86
CA ALA A 377 -19.29 25.52 -19.00
C ALA A 377 -20.80 25.40 -19.27
N SER A 378 -21.62 25.40 -18.20
CA SER A 378 -23.08 25.33 -18.31
C SER A 378 -23.73 26.65 -18.79
N GLU A 379 -23.10 27.79 -18.51
CA GLU A 379 -23.54 29.12 -18.95
C GLU A 379 -23.06 29.46 -20.37
N GLY A 380 -21.85 29.04 -20.73
CA GLY A 380 -21.28 29.21 -22.08
C GLY A 380 -22.01 28.45 -23.19
N GLY A 381 -22.84 27.46 -22.84
CA GLY A 381 -23.72 26.75 -23.78
C GLY A 381 -25.07 27.43 -24.08
N LYS A 382 -25.35 28.60 -23.49
CA LYS A 382 -26.61 29.36 -23.70
C LYS A 382 -26.45 30.64 -24.52
N LEU A 383 -25.28 30.86 -25.13
CA LEU A 383 -25.06 31.93 -26.10
C LEU A 383 -24.88 31.30 -27.49
N SER A 384 -26.00 30.97 -28.13
CA SER A 384 -26.10 30.74 -29.58
C SER A 384 -27.16 31.65 -30.16
#